data_AF-A0A1W9P0U4-F1
#
_entry.id   AF-A0A1W9P0U4-F1
#
_cell.length_a   1.000
_cell.length_b   1.000
_cell.length_c   1.000
_cell.angle_alpha   90.00
_cell.angle_beta   90.00
_cell.angle_gamma   90.00
#
_symmetry.space_group_name_H-M   'P 1'
#
loop_
_entity.id
_entity.type
_entity.pdbx_description
1 polymer ?
#
loop_
_entity_poly.entity_id
_entity_poly.type
_entity_poly.pdbx_seq_one_letter_code
_entity_poly.pdbx_strand_id
1 'polypeptide(L)' 'MNFFTRSQIKDVFLPRQGKLFSKESIRTILKNPLYVGMVRYKDKAYRGEHEGIVDKKKFKRFRLYLRRIKEKEEE' A
#
# COMPACT_ATOMS: atom_id res chain seq x y z
N MET A 1 -4.34 6.16 31.91
CA MET A 1 -4.71 7.40 31.18
C MET A 1 -5.01 7.01 29.74
N ASN A 2 -6.25 7.27 29.31
CA ASN A 2 -6.87 7.12 27.98
C ASN A 2 -6.74 5.77 27.25
N PHE A 3 -7.70 4.90 27.54
CA PHE A 3 -8.19 3.87 26.63
C PHE A 3 -8.73 4.56 25.37
N PHE A 4 -8.02 4.45 24.24
CA PHE A 4 -8.49 4.96 22.96
C PHE A 4 -9.85 4.35 22.64
N THR A 5 -10.90 5.17 22.68
CA THR A 5 -12.26 4.72 22.44
C THR A 5 -12.44 4.34 20.96
N ARG A 6 -13.33 3.37 20.72
CA ARG A 6 -13.70 2.83 19.39
C ARG A 6 -14.11 3.91 18.37
N SER A 7 -14.41 5.12 18.83
CA SER A 7 -14.76 6.28 18.01
C SER A 7 -13.54 6.97 17.39
N GLN A 8 -12.38 7.00 18.06
CA GLN A 8 -11.21 7.75 17.60
C GLN A 8 -10.43 7.08 16.45
N ILE A 9 -10.66 5.78 16.22
CA ILE A 9 -10.05 5.04 15.10
C ILE A 9 -10.77 5.34 13.77
N LYS A 10 -12.03 5.78 13.83
CA LYS A 10 -12.88 5.98 12.64
C LYS A 10 -12.36 7.11 11.74
N ASP A 11 -11.86 8.20 12.30
CA ASP A 11 -11.45 9.35 11.46
C ASP A 11 -10.09 9.15 10.76
N VAL A 12 -9.26 8.22 11.24
CA VAL A 12 -7.89 8.04 10.71
C VAL A 12 -7.85 7.13 9.47
N PHE A 13 -8.85 6.27 9.27
CA PHE A 13 -8.85 5.24 8.21
C PHE A 13 -10.12 5.17 7.34
N LEU A 14 -11.00 6.18 7.41
CA LEU A 14 -12.14 6.27 6.51
C LEU A 14 -11.78 7.13 5.27
N PRO A 15 -11.64 6.56 4.05
CA PRO A 15 -11.52 7.32 2.81
C PRO A 15 -12.78 8.15 2.55
N ARG A 16 -12.70 9.08 1.57
CA ARG A 16 -13.72 10.12 1.23
C ARG A 16 -15.20 9.70 1.16
N GLN A 17 -15.52 8.39 1.15
CA GLN A 17 -16.89 7.84 1.12
C GLN A 17 -17.28 7.08 2.41
N GLY A 18 -16.52 7.20 3.50
CA GLY A 18 -16.84 6.57 4.79
C GLY A 18 -16.72 5.04 4.81
N LYS A 19 -15.96 4.43 3.89
CA LYS A 19 -15.79 2.96 3.81
C LYS A 19 -14.39 2.52 4.22
N LEU A 20 -14.25 1.66 5.21
CA LEU A 20 -12.94 1.09 5.60
C LEU A 20 -12.16 0.56 4.39
N PHE A 21 -10.83 0.69 4.44
CA PHE A 21 -9.97 0.11 3.41
C PHE A 21 -10.18 -1.41 3.32
N SER A 22 -10.49 -1.89 2.12
CA SER A 22 -10.54 -3.32 1.86
C SER A 22 -9.11 -3.90 1.69
N LYS A 23 -8.99 -5.22 1.85
CA LYS A 23 -7.75 -5.96 1.60
C LYS A 23 -7.22 -5.69 0.17
N GLU A 24 -8.13 -5.59 -0.79
CA GLU A 24 -7.84 -5.31 -2.21
C GLU A 24 -7.34 -3.89 -2.43
N SER A 25 -7.92 -2.91 -1.71
CA SER A 25 -7.49 -1.51 -1.76
C SER A 25 -6.05 -1.38 -1.25
N ILE A 26 -5.75 -2.02 -0.12
CA ILE A 26 -4.39 -2.06 0.45
C ILE A 26 -3.42 -2.77 -0.50
N ARG A 27 -3.82 -3.91 -1.08
CA ARG A 27 -3.02 -4.63 -2.09
C ARG A 27 -2.68 -3.75 -3.29
N THR A 28 -3.61 -2.89 -3.73
CA THR A 28 -3.41 -1.97 -4.86
C THR A 28 -2.41 -0.88 -4.52
N ILE A 29 -2.55 -0.26 -3.35
CA ILE A 29 -1.62 0.72 -2.81
C ILE A 29 -0.20 0.14 -2.79
N LEU A 30 -0.02 -1.05 -2.22
CA LEU A 30 1.29 -1.65 -2.04
C LEU A 30 1.91 -2.22 -3.33
N LYS A 31 1.16 -2.31 -4.43
CA LYS A 31 1.70 -2.62 -5.76
C LYS A 31 2.26 -1.39 -6.45
N ASN A 32 1.88 -0.17 -6.05
CA ASN A 32 2.22 1.05 -6.76
C ASN A 32 3.70 1.44 -6.55
N PRO A 33 4.53 1.58 -7.61
CA PRO A 33 5.92 2.00 -7.48
C PRO A 33 6.12 3.47 -7.08
N LEU A 34 5.06 4.29 -7.05
CA LEU A 34 5.13 5.66 -6.52
C LEU A 34 5.70 5.69 -5.10
N TYR A 35 5.40 4.70 -4.27
CA TYR A 35 5.88 4.65 -2.89
C TYR A 35 7.40 4.44 -2.76
N VAL A 36 8.11 4.12 -3.85
CA VAL A 36 9.58 4.01 -3.90
C VAL A 36 10.24 5.10 -4.75
N GLY A 37 9.52 6.19 -5.04
CA GLY A 37 10.03 7.31 -5.84
C GLY A 37 10.08 7.00 -7.33
N MET A 38 9.24 6.09 -7.82
CA MET A 38 9.18 5.69 -9.23
C MET A 38 7.81 5.96 -9.83
N VAL A 39 7.77 6.49 -11.04
CA VAL A 39 6.54 6.78 -11.78
C VAL A 39 6.43 5.80 -12.95
N ARG A 40 5.25 5.21 -13.15
CA ARG A 40 4.97 4.42 -14.35
C ARG A 40 4.41 5.31 -15.43
N TYR A 41 5.00 5.26 -16.62
CA TYR A 41 4.45 5.87 -17.82
C TYR A 41 4.51 4.87 -18.96
N LYS A 42 3.34 4.52 -19.51
CA LYS A 42 3.16 3.37 -20.41
C LYS A 42 3.72 2.10 -19.75
N ASP A 43 4.52 1.32 -20.48
CA ASP A 43 5.10 0.06 -20.00
C ASP A 43 6.42 0.22 -19.24
N LYS A 44 6.89 1.45 -19.04
CA LYS A 44 8.18 1.73 -18.42
C LYS A 44 8.04 2.44 -17.07
N ALA A 45 8.97 2.15 -16.17
CA ALA A 45 9.10 2.82 -14.88
C ALA A 45 10.28 3.79 -14.93
N TYR A 46 10.03 5.03 -14.53
CA TYR A 46 11.00 6.12 -14.50
C TYR A 46 11.22 6.57 -13.06
N ARG A 47 12.37 7.19 -12.80
CA ARG A 47 12.62 7.86 -11.51
C ARG A 47 11.75 9.11 -11.45
N GLY A 48 10.89 9.20 -10.43
CA GLY A 48 10.13 10.42 -10.17
C GLY A 48 11.00 11.45 -9.45
N GLU A 49 10.54 12.70 -9.46
CA GLU A 49 11.20 13.81 -8.75
C GLU A 49 10.97 13.75 -7.23
N HIS A 50 9.90 13.07 -6.80
CA HIS A 50 9.60 12.87 -5.39
C HIS A 50 10.49 11.81 -4.73
N GLU A 51 10.75 12.01 -3.43
CA GLU A 51 11.36 10.99 -2.59
C GLU A 51 10.38 9.84 -2.32
N GLY A 52 10.88 8.61 -2.34
CA GLY A 52 10.09 7.45 -1.99
C GLY A 52 9.77 7.43 -0.50
N ILE A 53 8.49 7.27 -0.16
CA ILE A 53 8.03 7.14 1.24
C ILE A 53 8.64 5.88 1.89
N VAL A 54 8.89 4.83 1.10
CA VAL A 54 9.41 3.54 1.56
C VAL A 54 10.71 3.19 0.85
N ASP A 55 11.64 2.60 1.59
CA ASP A 55 12.87 2.06 1.03
C ASP A 55 12.62 0.94 -0.01
N LYS A 56 13.39 0.97 -1.10
CA LYS A 56 13.27 0.04 -2.22
C LYS A 56 13.47 -1.42 -1.79
N LYS A 57 14.36 -1.70 -0.83
CA LYS A 57 14.61 -3.08 -0.36
C LYS A 57 13.40 -3.60 0.42
N LYS A 58 12.83 -2.78 1.31
CA LYS A 58 11.61 -3.13 2.05
C LYS A 58 10.44 -3.41 1.10
N PHE A 59 10.24 -2.53 0.11
CA PHE A 59 9.18 -2.68 -0.88
C PHE A 59 9.33 -3.96 -1.72
N LYS A 60 10.56 -4.30 -2.13
CA LYS A 60 10.83 -5.56 -2.86
C LYS A 60 10.46 -6.79 -2.04
N ARG A 61 10.82 -6.84 -0.76
CA ARG A 61 10.45 -7.95 0.15
C ARG A 61 8.93 -8.09 0.24
N PHE A 62 8.23 -6.97 0.39
CA PHE A 62 6.77 -6.98 0.48
C PHE A 62 6.10 -7.48 -0.81
N ARG A 63 6.60 -7.08 -1.99
CA ARG A 63 6.10 -7.60 -3.27
C ARG A 63 6.27 -9.11 -3.41
N LEU A 64 7.40 -9.66 -2.96
CA LEU A 64 7.62 -11.11 -2.94
C LEU A 64 6.63 -11.82 -2.00
N TYR A 65 6.37 -11.22 -0.84
CA TYR A 65 5.37 -11.74 0.10
C TYR A 65 3.96 -11.74 -0.49
N LEU A 66 3.53 -10.66 -1.14
CA LEU A 66 2.23 -10.61 -1.82
C LEU A 66 2.11 -11.67 -2.91
N ARG A 67 3.18 -11.90 -3.66
CA ARG A 67 3.21 -12.93 -4.71
C ARG A 67 2.98 -14.33 -4.11
N ARG A 68 3.67 -14.65 -3.01
CA ARG A 68 3.48 -15.93 -2.29
C ARG A 68 2.06 -16.11 -1.77
N ILE A 69 1.43 -15.05 -1.25
CA ILE A 69 0.04 -15.13 -0.80
C ILE A 69 -0.89 -15.43 -1.99
N LYS A 70 -0.64 -14.80 -3.15
CA LYS A 70 -1.43 -15.04 -4.35
C LYS A 70 -1.33 -16.49 -4.80
N GLU A 71 -0.10 -17.03 -4.82
CA GLU A 71 0.16 -18.43 -5.18
C GLU A 71 -0.57 -19.40 -4.25
N LYS A 72 -0.64 -19.11 -2.94
CA LYS A 72 -1.40 -19.92 -1.97
C LYS A 72 -2.92 -19.76 -2.02
N GLU A 73 -3.43 -18.66 -2.58
CA GLU A 73 -4.88 -18.44 -2.75
C GLU A 73 -5.39 -19.14 -4.05
N GLU A 74 -4.47 -19.57 -4.93
CA GLU A 74 -4.76 -20.21 -6.23
C GLU A 74 -4.62 -21.75 -6.19
N GLU A 75 -4.16 -22.30 -5.05
CA GLU A 75 -4.03 -23.73 -4.74
C GLU A 75 -5.17 -24.18 -3.84
#